data_AF-A0A2N0XFG0-F1
#
_entry.id   AF-A0A2N0XFG0-F1
#
_cell.length_a   1.000
_cell.length_b   1.000
_cell.length_c   1.000
_cell.angle_alpha   90.00
_cell.angle_beta   90.00
_cell.angle_gamma   90.00
#
_symmetry.space_group_name_H-M   'P 1'
#
loop_
_entity.id
_entity.type
_entity.pdbx_description
1 polymer ?
#
loop_
_entity_poly.entity_id
_entity_poly.type
_entity_poly.pdbx_seq_one_letter_code
_entity_poly.pdbx_strand_id
1 'polypeptide(L)'
;MKVYFENEGKIKKINGTIYWDYATTVGTYNESFLMVPVVDNGKVISVLQVPRKKDTIYFYFTDFSNHIAFFQTLLFSKYEKRAYTNDRANPATRDVICTTSWYSVWMPDNEQLPYPETGPGHWETYSVIKCEQRDQEPDTCIGVVGPNGECPGGGGTPPGGGGGYPYPEDPKPIQETRTPCGKTKRLLESPKTKAITEDLKNHMNSGKKGEKGWRDNKTGDPTQAGNNGDHSVNFGDPSTMNGGYHNHTGTKIDIFSATDIATLIEIARYQSIGNIGNAYVGLMAPNGIHYVIFFKGNHGNLPANVFDPDKIDIWNFSQFVLQRDLLKDPSFYSIINGQKVLNNKGLEQVFFNTLEKMGLQNKIALQKIENNNTVLTVNQNSDGTITPVPCN
;
A
#
# COMPACT_ATOMS: atom_id res chain seq x y z
N MET A 1 -11.25 -4.74 15.62
CA MET A 1 -11.01 -5.46 16.90
C MET A 1 -11.28 -4.60 18.13
N LYS A 2 -10.54 -3.51 18.36
CA LYS A 2 -10.71 -2.63 19.56
C LYS A 2 -12.18 -2.26 19.87
N VAL A 3 -12.90 -1.71 18.88
CA VAL A 3 -14.32 -1.33 19.00
C VAL A 3 -15.21 -2.50 19.40
N TYR A 4 -14.92 -3.71 18.89
CA TYR A 4 -15.69 -4.91 19.23
C TYR A 4 -15.53 -5.26 20.71
N PHE A 5 -14.27 -5.35 21.20
CA PHE A 5 -14.00 -5.70 22.59
C PHE A 5 -14.55 -4.67 23.57
N GLU A 6 -14.47 -3.37 23.25
CA GLU A 6 -15.00 -2.29 24.08
C GLU A 6 -16.55 -2.27 24.15
N ASN A 7 -17.22 -2.86 23.16
CA ASN A 7 -18.68 -2.89 23.06
C ASN A 7 -19.26 -4.31 23.12
N GLU A 8 -18.43 -5.29 23.48
CA GLU A 8 -18.74 -6.71 23.32
C GLU A 8 -20.00 -7.13 24.08
N GLY A 9 -20.22 -6.58 25.27
CA GLY A 9 -21.42 -6.84 26.09
C GLY A 9 -22.71 -6.20 25.55
N LYS A 10 -22.61 -5.32 24.55
CA LYS A 10 -23.75 -4.64 23.90
C LYS A 10 -24.08 -5.23 22.53
N ILE A 11 -23.20 -6.07 21.98
CA ILE A 11 -23.37 -6.72 20.69
C ILE A 11 -24.09 -8.05 20.94
N LYS A 12 -25.27 -8.24 20.31
CA LYS A 12 -25.97 -9.52 20.37
C LYS A 12 -25.17 -10.58 19.62
N LYS A 13 -24.74 -11.61 20.33
CA LYS A 13 -23.95 -12.70 19.78
C LYS A 13 -24.77 -13.97 19.60
N ILE A 14 -24.26 -14.80 18.73
CA ILE A 14 -24.54 -16.23 18.69
C ILE A 14 -23.53 -16.95 19.60
N ASN A 15 -23.84 -18.20 19.97
CA ASN A 15 -22.85 -19.05 20.66
C ASN A 15 -21.62 -19.26 19.76
N GLY A 16 -20.48 -19.58 20.36
CA GLY A 16 -19.21 -19.80 19.67
C GLY A 16 -18.15 -18.72 19.92
N THR A 17 -16.92 -19.02 19.51
CA THR A 17 -15.74 -18.19 19.68
C THR A 17 -15.37 -17.51 18.37
N ILE A 18 -15.13 -16.21 18.40
CA ILE A 18 -14.73 -15.43 17.22
C ILE A 18 -13.23 -15.57 17.00
N TYR A 19 -12.83 -16.00 15.81
CA TYR A 19 -11.44 -16.26 15.46
C TYR A 19 -10.86 -15.08 14.68
N TRP A 20 -10.46 -14.03 15.41
CA TRP A 20 -9.95 -12.77 14.84
C TRP A 20 -8.71 -12.93 13.97
N ASP A 21 -7.89 -13.95 14.22
CA ASP A 21 -6.69 -14.24 13.43
C ASP A 21 -7.00 -14.62 11.98
N TYR A 22 -8.25 -14.95 11.69
CA TYR A 22 -8.74 -15.30 10.35
C TYR A 22 -9.63 -14.19 9.75
N ALA A 23 -9.54 -12.97 10.27
CA ALA A 23 -10.28 -11.84 9.74
C ALA A 23 -9.80 -11.48 8.31
N THR A 24 -10.75 -11.36 7.37
CA THR A 24 -10.44 -11.09 5.95
C THR A 24 -11.32 -9.97 5.38
N THR A 25 -10.83 -9.26 4.35
CA THR A 25 -11.56 -8.20 3.64
C THR A 25 -11.90 -8.64 2.22
N VAL A 26 -13.06 -8.22 1.69
CA VAL A 26 -13.56 -8.65 0.37
C VAL A 26 -13.94 -7.46 -0.51
N GLY A 27 -13.45 -7.47 -1.76
CA GLY A 27 -13.90 -6.59 -2.85
C GLY A 27 -13.13 -5.27 -3.02
N THR A 28 -12.95 -4.50 -1.95
CA THR A 28 -12.17 -3.25 -1.97
C THR A 28 -11.23 -3.20 -0.79
N TYR A 29 -9.93 -2.99 -1.03
CA TYR A 29 -8.87 -2.97 -0.01
C TYR A 29 -8.88 -1.72 0.90
N ASN A 30 -10.02 -1.01 1.00
CA ASN A 30 -10.28 -0.13 2.13
C ASN A 30 -11.00 -0.98 3.18
N GLU A 31 -10.71 -0.82 4.47
CA GLU A 31 -11.32 -1.61 5.56
C GLU A 31 -12.82 -1.28 5.77
N SER A 32 -13.55 -1.02 4.68
CA SER A 32 -14.99 -0.80 4.63
C SER A 32 -15.80 -2.06 4.88
N PHE A 33 -15.16 -3.24 4.84
CA PHE A 33 -15.83 -4.52 5.04
C PHE A 33 -14.87 -5.61 5.53
N LEU A 34 -15.14 -6.17 6.70
CA LEU A 34 -14.38 -7.26 7.30
C LEU A 34 -15.30 -8.46 7.54
N MET A 35 -14.79 -9.68 7.38
CA MET A 35 -15.46 -10.93 7.77
C MET A 35 -14.57 -11.74 8.70
N VAL A 36 -15.16 -12.35 9.73
CA VAL A 36 -14.46 -13.11 10.77
C VAL A 36 -15.27 -14.35 11.12
N PRO A 37 -14.68 -15.55 11.15
CA PRO A 37 -15.42 -16.75 11.47
C PRO A 37 -15.75 -16.87 12.96
N VAL A 38 -16.91 -17.46 13.24
CA VAL A 38 -17.36 -17.84 14.59
C VAL A 38 -17.42 -19.35 14.67
N VAL A 39 -16.65 -19.92 15.59
CA VAL A 39 -16.40 -21.35 15.72
C VAL A 39 -17.02 -21.88 17.01
N ASP A 40 -17.75 -22.99 16.91
CA ASP A 40 -18.13 -23.80 18.06
C ASP A 40 -17.82 -25.27 17.79
N ASN A 41 -17.19 -25.95 18.75
CA ASN A 41 -16.86 -27.37 18.66
C ASN A 41 -16.18 -27.81 17.35
N GLY A 42 -15.22 -27.02 16.85
CA GLY A 42 -14.48 -27.33 15.61
C GLY A 42 -15.28 -27.14 14.32
N LYS A 43 -16.44 -26.46 14.39
CA LYS A 43 -17.25 -26.06 13.24
C LYS A 43 -17.42 -24.56 13.21
N VAL A 44 -17.31 -23.96 12.03
CA VAL A 44 -17.79 -22.61 11.77
C VAL A 44 -19.30 -22.67 11.77
N ILE A 45 -19.91 -21.96 12.72
CA ILE A 45 -21.36 -21.93 12.90
C ILE A 45 -21.96 -20.62 12.39
N SER A 46 -21.12 -19.62 12.08
CA SER A 46 -21.51 -18.34 11.52
C SER A 46 -20.27 -17.50 11.16
N VAL A 47 -20.49 -16.39 10.48
CA VAL A 47 -19.48 -15.40 10.15
C VAL A 47 -19.94 -14.03 10.65
N LEU A 48 -19.11 -13.41 11.49
CA LEU A 48 -19.23 -12.00 11.86
C LEU A 48 -18.79 -11.16 10.67
N GLN A 49 -19.68 -10.29 10.21
CA GLN A 49 -19.39 -9.29 9.18
C GLN A 49 -19.43 -7.90 9.82
N VAL A 50 -18.47 -7.07 9.43
CA VAL A 50 -18.19 -5.76 10.03
C VAL A 50 -17.99 -4.72 8.91
N PRO A 51 -19.06 -4.16 8.36
CA PRO A 51 -18.96 -3.10 7.39
C PRO A 51 -18.80 -1.78 8.13
N ARG A 52 -18.12 -0.88 7.45
CA ARG A 52 -17.95 0.50 7.87
C ARG A 52 -18.60 1.38 6.81
N LYS A 53 -19.58 2.18 7.23
CA LYS A 53 -20.17 3.26 6.42
C LYS A 53 -19.68 4.58 7.02
N LYS A 54 -18.85 5.32 6.29
CA LYS A 54 -18.19 6.56 6.76
C LYS A 54 -17.47 6.32 8.10
N ASP A 55 -17.98 6.88 9.19
CA ASP A 55 -17.37 6.84 10.53
C ASP A 55 -18.12 5.89 11.48
N THR A 56 -19.00 5.04 10.93
CA THR A 56 -19.83 4.13 11.71
C THR A 56 -19.56 2.69 11.32
N ILE A 57 -19.29 1.86 12.33
CA ILE A 57 -19.12 0.41 12.20
C ILE A 57 -20.41 -0.29 12.63
N TYR A 58 -20.75 -1.35 11.91
CA TYR A 58 -21.84 -2.25 12.25
C TYR A 58 -21.29 -3.66 12.50
N PHE A 59 -21.94 -4.45 13.35
CA PHE A 59 -21.57 -5.84 13.60
C PHE A 59 -22.80 -6.71 13.36
N TYR A 60 -22.68 -7.70 12.48
CA TYR A 60 -23.75 -8.67 12.25
C TYR A 60 -23.21 -10.07 12.06
N PHE A 61 -23.96 -11.03 12.59
CA PHE A 61 -23.66 -12.45 12.48
C PHE A 61 -24.54 -13.03 11.38
N THR A 62 -23.90 -13.70 10.42
CA THR A 62 -24.57 -14.32 9.27
C THR A 62 -24.34 -15.81 9.29
N ASP A 63 -25.33 -16.61 8.92
CA ASP A 63 -25.24 -18.07 8.81
C ASP A 63 -25.19 -18.54 7.35
N PHE A 64 -24.83 -17.63 6.44
CA PHE A 64 -24.76 -17.93 5.02
C PHE A 64 -23.83 -19.13 4.74
N SER A 65 -24.42 -20.19 4.19
CA SER A 65 -23.77 -21.49 3.96
C SER A 65 -22.46 -21.37 3.19
N ASN A 66 -22.38 -20.47 2.20
CA ASN A 66 -21.16 -20.25 1.42
C ASN A 66 -20.05 -19.58 2.24
N HIS A 67 -20.38 -18.65 3.13
CA HIS A 67 -19.37 -18.00 3.99
C HIS A 67 -18.90 -18.96 5.08
N ILE A 68 -19.84 -19.73 5.65
CA ILE A 68 -19.53 -20.81 6.58
C ILE A 68 -18.63 -21.84 5.90
N ALA A 69 -18.97 -22.31 4.69
CA ALA A 69 -18.18 -23.29 3.95
C ALA A 69 -16.78 -22.76 3.62
N PHE A 70 -16.68 -21.50 3.19
CA PHE A 70 -15.40 -20.83 2.96
C PHE A 70 -14.53 -20.85 4.22
N PHE A 71 -15.05 -20.39 5.36
CA PHE A 71 -14.28 -20.34 6.60
C PHE A 71 -14.08 -21.70 7.26
N GLN A 72 -15.02 -22.63 7.14
CA GLN A 72 -14.90 -24.02 7.60
C GLN A 72 -13.73 -24.68 6.89
N THR A 73 -13.64 -24.47 5.58
CA THR A 73 -12.51 -24.92 4.77
C THR A 73 -11.24 -24.18 5.17
N LEU A 74 -11.27 -22.86 5.32
CA LEU A 74 -10.10 -22.05 5.70
C LEU A 74 -9.51 -22.42 7.06
N LEU A 75 -10.35 -22.72 8.05
CA LEU A 75 -9.95 -23.02 9.42
C LEU A 75 -9.59 -24.49 9.66
N PHE A 76 -10.36 -25.41 9.07
CA PHE A 76 -10.33 -26.82 9.48
C PHE A 76 -9.94 -27.80 8.37
N SER A 77 -9.66 -27.34 7.15
CA SER A 77 -8.96 -28.22 6.21
C SER A 77 -7.55 -28.51 6.74
N LYS A 78 -7.13 -29.78 6.60
CA LYS A 78 -5.95 -30.35 7.25
C LYS A 78 -4.61 -29.78 6.80
N TYR A 79 -4.56 -28.97 5.73
CA TYR A 79 -3.32 -28.65 5.00
C TYR A 79 -3.16 -27.14 4.73
N GLU A 80 -1.92 -26.67 4.51
CA GLU A 80 -1.57 -25.26 4.28
C GLU A 80 -2.28 -24.63 3.05
N LYS A 81 -2.63 -23.35 3.13
CA LYS A 81 -3.54 -22.67 2.17
C LYS A 81 -2.92 -21.43 1.55
N ARG A 82 -3.02 -21.32 0.23
CA ARG A 82 -2.82 -20.07 -0.53
C ARG A 82 -4.14 -19.69 -1.22
N ALA A 83 -4.59 -18.45 -1.04
CA ALA A 83 -5.79 -17.92 -1.67
C ALA A 83 -5.42 -17.02 -2.86
N TYR A 84 -6.05 -17.23 -4.01
CA TYR A 84 -6.00 -16.35 -5.18
C TYR A 84 -7.38 -15.73 -5.46
N THR A 85 -7.39 -14.49 -5.92
CA THR A 85 -8.60 -13.76 -6.31
C THR A 85 -8.65 -13.56 -7.82
N ASN A 86 -9.77 -13.89 -8.46
CA ASN A 86 -10.10 -13.48 -9.83
C ASN A 86 -11.43 -12.70 -9.88
N ASP A 87 -11.49 -11.72 -10.77
CA ASP A 87 -12.56 -10.72 -10.85
C ASP A 87 -13.82 -11.15 -11.63
N ARG A 88 -14.94 -10.62 -11.14
CA ARG A 88 -16.28 -10.29 -11.67
C ARG A 88 -16.89 -11.05 -12.87
N ALA A 89 -18.12 -11.52 -12.64
CA ALA A 89 -19.20 -11.50 -13.64
C ALA A 89 -20.42 -10.74 -13.09
N ASN A 90 -21.12 -10.01 -13.96
CA ASN A 90 -22.37 -9.30 -13.69
C ASN A 90 -23.49 -9.96 -14.52
N PRO A 91 -24.69 -10.17 -13.94
CA PRO A 91 -25.88 -9.74 -14.66
C PRO A 91 -26.92 -9.05 -13.76
N ALA A 92 -27.66 -8.14 -14.37
CA ALA A 92 -28.63 -7.24 -13.77
C ALA A 92 -29.99 -7.91 -13.46
N THR A 93 -30.67 -7.52 -12.37
CA THR A 93 -31.88 -6.64 -12.40
C THR A 93 -32.48 -6.42 -11.00
N ARG A 94 -32.86 -5.14 -10.76
CA ARG A 94 -33.70 -4.52 -9.70
C ARG A 94 -33.29 -4.66 -8.22
N ASP A 95 -33.04 -3.47 -7.65
CA ASP A 95 -32.90 -3.05 -6.24
C ASP A 95 -31.83 -3.70 -5.33
N VAL A 96 -31.21 -4.81 -5.72
CA VAL A 96 -30.05 -5.39 -5.02
C VAL A 96 -28.90 -5.65 -6.01
N ILE A 97 -27.74 -5.02 -5.81
CA ILE A 97 -26.51 -5.34 -6.54
C ILE A 97 -25.78 -6.44 -5.77
N CYS A 98 -25.95 -7.69 -6.20
CA CYS A 98 -25.17 -8.81 -5.69
C CYS A 98 -23.90 -8.99 -6.53
N THR A 99 -22.75 -8.73 -5.93
CA THR A 99 -21.44 -9.04 -6.52
C THR A 99 -21.03 -10.44 -6.06
N THR A 100 -20.88 -11.36 -7.02
CA THR A 100 -20.35 -12.69 -6.73
C THR A 100 -18.85 -12.71 -7.01
N SER A 101 -18.05 -12.96 -5.98
CA SER A 101 -16.61 -13.13 -6.06
C SER A 101 -16.29 -14.62 -6.00
N TRP A 102 -15.45 -15.11 -6.91
CA TRP A 102 -15.04 -16.51 -6.97
C TRP A 102 -13.62 -16.65 -6.43
N TYR A 103 -13.44 -17.54 -5.47
CA TYR A 103 -12.18 -17.84 -4.82
C TYR A 103 -11.78 -19.26 -5.16
N SER A 104 -10.60 -19.45 -5.72
CA SER A 104 -10.06 -20.80 -5.94
C SER A 104 -9.03 -21.09 -4.85
N VAL A 105 -9.24 -22.19 -4.15
CA VAL A 105 -8.33 -22.71 -3.12
C VAL A 105 -7.70 -23.97 -3.68
N TRP A 106 -6.37 -24.03 -3.63
CA TRP A 106 -5.64 -25.23 -4.02
C TRP A 106 -5.70 -26.27 -2.90
N MET A 107 -6.11 -27.48 -3.24
CA MET A 107 -6.24 -28.63 -2.35
C MET A 107 -5.20 -29.68 -2.75
N PRO A 108 -4.05 -29.77 -2.05
CA PRO A 108 -3.05 -30.78 -2.32
C PRO A 108 -3.52 -32.17 -1.85
N ASP A 109 -3.19 -33.22 -2.60
CA ASP A 109 -3.56 -34.60 -2.27
C ASP A 109 -2.72 -35.16 -1.10
N ASN A 110 -1.57 -34.55 -0.81
CA ASN A 110 -0.71 -34.91 0.32
C ASN A 110 0.08 -33.71 0.87
N GLU A 111 0.54 -33.82 2.13
CA GLU A 111 1.29 -32.78 2.84
C GLU A 111 2.75 -32.64 2.43
N GLN A 112 3.32 -33.65 1.77
CA GLN A 112 4.75 -33.69 1.44
C GLN A 112 5.06 -32.81 0.21
N LEU A 113 4.06 -32.55 -0.64
CA LEU A 113 4.15 -31.67 -1.81
C LEU A 113 2.92 -30.74 -1.87
N PRO A 114 2.85 -29.71 -1.02
CA PRO A 114 1.62 -28.94 -0.82
C PRO A 114 1.36 -27.87 -1.89
N TYR A 115 2.30 -27.63 -2.81
CA TYR A 115 2.22 -26.53 -3.76
C TYR A 115 1.67 -26.99 -5.14
N PRO A 116 0.84 -26.17 -5.80
CA PRO A 116 0.25 -26.49 -7.11
C PRO A 116 1.26 -26.68 -8.23
N GLU A 117 2.45 -26.11 -8.06
CA GLU A 117 3.54 -26.16 -9.03
C GLU A 117 4.38 -27.44 -8.90
N THR A 118 4.30 -28.14 -7.76
CA THR A 118 5.23 -29.23 -7.41
C THR A 118 4.57 -30.50 -6.88
N GLY A 119 3.26 -30.50 -6.64
CA GLY A 119 2.52 -31.65 -6.09
C GLY A 119 1.18 -31.92 -6.76
N PRO A 120 0.67 -33.16 -6.68
CA PRO A 120 -0.67 -33.50 -7.15
C PRO A 120 -1.75 -32.91 -6.23
N GLY A 121 -2.85 -32.47 -6.81
CA GLY A 121 -3.97 -31.85 -6.12
C GLY A 121 -5.01 -31.32 -7.10
N HIS A 122 -6.00 -30.60 -6.57
CA HIS A 122 -7.07 -30.02 -7.36
C HIS A 122 -7.48 -28.64 -6.83
N TRP A 123 -8.10 -27.84 -7.69
CA TRP A 123 -8.65 -26.53 -7.31
C TRP A 123 -10.11 -26.68 -6.91
N GLU A 124 -10.46 -26.19 -5.73
CA GLU A 124 -11.85 -26.00 -5.31
C GLU A 124 -12.22 -24.52 -5.44
N THR A 125 -13.34 -24.25 -6.11
CA THR A 125 -13.83 -22.88 -6.31
C THR A 125 -15.05 -22.61 -5.43
N TYR A 126 -14.97 -21.53 -4.66
CA TYR A 126 -16.00 -21.05 -3.76
C TYR A 126 -16.52 -19.69 -4.22
N SER A 127 -17.83 -19.47 -4.15
CA SER A 127 -18.44 -18.17 -4.42
C SER A 127 -18.79 -17.45 -3.13
N VAL A 128 -18.35 -16.21 -2.96
CA VAL A 128 -18.82 -15.28 -1.93
C VAL A 128 -19.74 -14.28 -2.61
N ILE A 129 -20.94 -14.11 -2.07
CA ILE A 129 -21.94 -13.19 -2.63
C ILE A 129 -22.07 -12.00 -1.69
N LYS A 130 -21.75 -10.80 -2.20
CA LYS A 130 -21.96 -9.53 -1.52
C LYS A 130 -23.16 -8.82 -2.12
N CYS A 131 -24.25 -8.68 -1.39
CA CYS A 131 -25.45 -7.98 -1.85
C CYS A 131 -25.55 -6.56 -1.25
N GLU A 132 -25.74 -5.54 -2.09
CA GLU A 132 -25.92 -4.14 -1.71
C GLU A 132 -27.29 -3.63 -2.22
N GLN A 133 -28.17 -3.16 -1.34
CA GLN A 133 -29.43 -2.48 -1.72
C GLN A 133 -29.20 -1.00 -1.99
N ARG A 134 -29.81 -0.46 -3.06
CA ARG A 134 -29.46 0.89 -3.54
C ARG A 134 -30.11 2.05 -2.78
N ASP A 135 -31.32 1.93 -2.23
CA ASP A 135 -32.05 3.11 -1.72
C ASP A 135 -33.05 2.85 -0.56
N GLN A 136 -32.68 2.06 0.45
CA GLN A 136 -33.41 2.09 1.75
C GLN A 136 -32.47 2.44 2.89
N GLU A 137 -32.88 3.42 3.69
CA GLU A 137 -32.25 3.77 4.97
C GLU A 137 -32.08 2.51 5.82
N PRO A 138 -30.86 2.20 6.31
CA PRO A 138 -30.60 1.01 7.10
C PRO A 138 -30.98 1.25 8.57
N ASP A 139 -32.21 1.69 8.83
CA ASP A 139 -32.58 2.18 10.17
C ASP A 139 -33.30 1.17 11.06
N THR A 140 -33.37 -0.12 10.67
CA THR A 140 -34.08 -1.12 11.51
C THR A 140 -33.42 -2.49 11.66
N CYS A 141 -32.22 -2.76 11.13
CA CYS A 141 -31.63 -4.10 11.21
C CYS A 141 -30.26 -4.17 11.89
N ILE A 142 -30.28 -4.47 13.20
CA ILE A 142 -29.10 -4.83 14.01
C ILE A 142 -29.30 -6.27 14.50
N GLY A 143 -28.34 -7.18 14.27
CA GLY A 143 -28.38 -8.55 14.80
C GLY A 143 -28.20 -9.67 13.77
N VAL A 144 -29.02 -10.72 13.89
CA VAL A 144 -28.98 -11.93 13.05
C VAL A 144 -29.81 -11.72 11.80
N VAL A 145 -29.20 -11.91 10.62
CA VAL A 145 -29.88 -11.83 9.33
C VAL A 145 -30.02 -13.24 8.78
N GLY A 146 -31.26 -13.65 8.48
CA GLY A 146 -31.54 -14.99 7.96
C GLY A 146 -31.12 -15.17 6.49
N PRO A 147 -31.13 -16.41 5.98
CA PRO A 147 -30.69 -16.77 4.62
C PRO A 147 -31.38 -16.00 3.48
N ASN A 148 -32.57 -15.47 3.74
CA ASN A 148 -33.44 -14.81 2.77
C ASN A 148 -33.44 -13.28 2.90
N GLY A 149 -32.58 -12.71 3.76
CA GLY A 149 -32.59 -11.28 4.09
C GLY A 149 -33.69 -10.86 5.08
N GLU A 150 -34.35 -11.83 5.73
CA GLU A 150 -35.33 -11.55 6.79
C GLU A 150 -34.64 -10.98 8.03
N CYS A 151 -35.17 -9.84 8.51
CA CYS A 151 -34.69 -9.13 9.69
C CYS A 151 -35.72 -9.22 10.84
N PRO A 152 -35.67 -10.27 11.68
CA PRO A 152 -36.52 -10.35 12.87
C PRO A 152 -35.91 -9.45 13.95
N GLY A 153 -36.30 -8.17 13.93
CA GLY A 153 -35.73 -7.07 14.71
C GLY A 153 -35.20 -7.45 16.11
N GLY A 154 -33.94 -7.07 16.38
CA GLY A 154 -33.29 -7.25 17.67
C GLY A 154 -32.66 -5.95 18.16
N GLY A 155 -33.18 -5.41 19.26
CA GLY A 155 -32.86 -4.08 19.76
C GLY A 155 -31.43 -3.90 20.28
N GLY A 156 -30.92 -2.69 20.05
CA GLY A 156 -29.78 -2.09 20.73
C GLY A 156 -29.86 -0.59 20.48
N THR A 157 -30.37 0.18 21.44
CA THR A 157 -30.38 1.64 21.39
C THR A 157 -29.10 2.18 22.04
N PRO A 158 -28.18 2.80 21.28
CA PRO A 158 -27.29 3.80 21.85
C PRO A 158 -28.14 5.03 22.23
N PRO A 159 -27.70 5.86 23.19
CA PRO A 159 -28.33 7.15 23.42
C PRO A 159 -28.07 8.04 22.19
N GLY A 160 -29.09 8.17 21.34
CA GLY A 160 -29.04 8.86 20.03
C GLY A 160 -29.23 7.86 18.90
N GLY A 161 -30.44 7.82 18.33
CA GLY A 161 -30.90 6.78 17.40
C GLY A 161 -30.02 6.63 16.16
N GLY A 162 -29.62 5.38 15.90
CA GLY A 162 -28.76 4.98 14.79
C GLY A 162 -27.94 3.77 15.23
N GLY A 163 -28.24 2.59 14.70
CA GLY A 163 -27.80 1.28 15.19
C GLY A 163 -26.31 0.89 15.05
N GLY A 164 -25.37 1.83 15.15
CA GLY A 164 -23.94 1.59 14.90
C GLY A 164 -23.01 2.14 15.97
N TYR A 165 -21.74 1.74 15.92
CA TYR A 165 -20.69 2.21 16.83
C TYR A 165 -19.76 3.20 16.14
N PRO A 166 -19.36 4.30 16.79
CA PRO A 166 -18.39 5.23 16.24
C PRO A 166 -17.04 4.52 16.01
N TYR A 167 -16.46 4.73 14.84
CA TYR A 167 -15.08 4.34 14.56
C TYR A 167 -14.16 5.20 15.44
N PRO A 168 -13.13 4.64 16.12
CA PRO A 168 -12.23 5.43 16.96
C PRO A 168 -11.58 6.50 16.09
N GLU A 169 -11.67 7.76 16.53
CA GLU A 169 -11.29 8.96 15.79
C GLU A 169 -10.00 8.79 14.97
N ASP A 170 -10.12 8.90 13.64
CA ASP A 170 -8.98 9.23 12.78
C ASP A 170 -8.76 10.75 12.85
N PRO A 171 -7.56 11.24 13.21
CA PRO A 171 -7.24 12.64 13.01
C PRO A 171 -7.10 12.91 11.50
N LYS A 172 -8.01 13.75 10.98
CA LYS A 172 -8.03 14.40 9.64
C LYS A 172 -8.31 13.49 8.41
N PRO A 173 -8.80 14.08 7.28
CA PRO A 173 -9.54 13.36 6.24
C PRO A 173 -8.77 12.17 5.63
N ILE A 174 -9.40 11.00 5.63
CA ILE A 174 -8.87 9.69 5.20
C ILE A 174 -8.42 9.66 3.72
N GLN A 175 -8.83 10.65 2.91
CA GLN A 175 -8.40 10.72 1.51
C GLN A 175 -6.98 11.26 1.35
N GLU A 176 -6.53 12.23 2.15
CA GLU A 176 -5.16 12.74 2.06
C GLU A 176 -4.16 11.68 2.53
N THR A 177 -4.45 10.97 3.62
CA THR A 177 -3.45 10.14 4.29
C THR A 177 -2.98 8.92 3.48
N ARG A 178 -3.80 8.41 2.56
CA ARG A 178 -3.44 7.27 1.71
C ARG A 178 -2.75 7.67 0.40
N THR A 179 -2.83 8.94 0.02
CA THR A 179 -2.17 9.43 -1.20
C THR A 179 -0.66 9.59 -0.97
N PRO A 180 0.17 9.52 -2.03
CA PRO A 180 1.58 9.89 -1.94
C PRO A 180 1.79 11.26 -1.27
N CYS A 181 0.96 12.26 -1.59
CA CYS A 181 0.99 13.58 -0.94
C CYS A 181 0.89 13.50 0.59
N GLY A 182 -0.19 12.91 1.12
CA GLY A 182 -0.38 12.86 2.57
C GLY A 182 0.62 11.94 3.26
N LYS A 183 1.14 10.90 2.56
CA LYS A 183 2.25 10.09 3.06
C LYS A 183 3.52 10.91 3.19
N THR A 184 3.89 11.70 2.19
CA THR A 184 5.04 12.62 2.29
C THR A 184 4.86 13.63 3.39
N LYS A 185 3.69 14.27 3.52
CA LYS A 185 3.42 15.24 4.60
C LYS A 185 3.66 14.59 5.97
N ARG A 186 3.08 13.41 6.24
CA ARG A 186 3.32 12.68 7.50
C ARG A 186 4.78 12.25 7.68
N LEU A 187 5.42 11.81 6.59
CA LEU A 187 6.82 11.42 6.61
C LEU A 187 7.68 12.61 7.05
N LEU A 188 7.46 13.80 6.50
CA LEU A 188 8.19 15.02 6.88
C LEU A 188 7.83 15.54 8.28
N GLU A 189 6.62 15.28 8.77
CA GLU A 189 6.20 15.64 10.14
C GLU A 189 6.84 14.73 11.21
N SER A 190 7.15 13.49 10.85
CA SER A 190 7.75 12.48 11.73
C SER A 190 9.07 12.96 12.34
N PRO A 191 9.24 12.88 13.69
CA PRO A 191 10.50 13.22 14.35
C PRO A 191 11.69 12.41 13.81
N LYS A 192 11.48 11.14 13.45
CA LYS A 192 12.51 10.25 12.89
C LYS A 192 13.03 10.76 11.55
N THR A 193 12.13 11.13 10.63
CA THR A 193 12.51 11.69 9.33
C THR A 193 13.16 13.06 9.46
N LYS A 194 12.69 13.92 10.38
CA LYS A 194 13.33 15.20 10.65
C LYS A 194 14.78 15.01 11.08
N ALA A 195 15.05 14.06 11.98
CA ALA A 195 16.40 13.74 12.40
C ALA A 195 17.26 13.22 11.23
N ILE A 196 16.73 12.31 10.41
CA ILE A 196 17.42 11.79 9.23
C ILE A 196 17.76 12.91 8.23
N THR A 197 16.76 13.71 7.84
CA THR A 197 16.93 14.76 6.83
C THR A 197 17.87 15.87 7.31
N GLU A 198 17.86 16.19 8.61
CA GLU A 198 18.81 17.12 9.23
C GLU A 198 20.24 16.55 9.23
N ASP A 199 20.42 15.28 9.57
CA ASP A 199 21.72 14.62 9.51
C ASP A 199 22.28 14.57 8.07
N LEU A 200 21.44 14.27 7.08
CA LEU A 200 21.84 14.28 5.66
C LEU A 200 22.21 15.68 5.16
N LYS A 201 21.44 16.72 5.55
CA LYS A 201 21.79 18.12 5.27
C LYS A 201 23.15 18.47 5.87
N ASN A 202 23.38 18.11 7.13
CA ASN A 202 24.65 18.36 7.81
C ASN A 202 25.81 17.60 7.16
N HIS A 203 25.59 16.36 6.71
CA HIS A 203 26.59 15.60 5.96
C HIS A 203 26.98 16.31 4.67
N MET A 204 26.01 16.73 3.85
CA MET A 204 26.27 17.49 2.61
C MET A 204 27.00 18.81 2.88
N ASN A 205 26.64 19.53 3.94
CA ASN A 205 27.25 20.81 4.31
C ASN A 205 28.65 20.66 4.92
N SER A 206 28.98 19.47 5.45
CA SER A 206 30.27 19.23 6.11
C SER A 206 31.46 19.11 5.14
N GLY A 207 31.21 19.02 3.83
CA GLY A 207 32.24 18.79 2.82
C GLY A 207 32.83 17.37 2.85
N LYS A 208 32.26 16.47 3.66
CA LYS A 208 32.60 15.04 3.62
C LYS A 208 32.23 14.46 2.27
N LYS A 209 33.11 13.61 1.73
CA LYS A 209 32.87 12.91 0.47
C LYS A 209 31.91 11.75 0.66
N GLY A 210 31.29 11.35 -0.43
CA GLY A 210 30.43 10.19 -0.52
C GLY A 210 29.00 10.41 -0.03
N GLU A 211 28.17 9.44 -0.33
CA GLU A 211 26.77 9.44 0.08
C GLU A 211 26.63 8.95 1.52
N LYS A 212 25.52 9.31 2.15
CA LYS A 212 25.10 8.80 3.44
C LYS A 212 23.65 8.35 3.30
N GLY A 213 23.36 7.18 3.85
CA GLY A 213 22.03 6.60 3.86
C GLY A 213 21.48 6.37 5.26
N TRP A 214 20.16 6.42 5.38
CA TRP A 214 19.39 6.01 6.52
C TRP A 214 18.27 5.07 6.10
N ARG A 215 18.14 4.00 6.85
CA ARG A 215 17.12 2.98 6.68
C ARG A 215 16.02 3.19 7.71
N ASP A 216 14.79 3.34 7.25
CA ASP A 216 13.60 3.34 8.11
C ASP A 216 13.11 1.91 8.34
N ASN A 217 13.40 1.39 9.54
CA ASN A 217 13.12 0.01 9.90
C ASN A 217 11.61 -0.21 10.10
N LYS A 218 11.11 -1.40 9.76
CA LYS A 218 9.71 -1.79 10.05
C LYS A 218 9.39 -1.70 11.55
N THR A 219 10.40 -1.98 12.38
CA THR A 219 10.33 -1.97 13.84
C THR A 219 11.55 -1.27 14.42
N GLY A 220 11.36 -0.48 15.47
CA GLY A 220 12.44 0.21 16.17
C GLY A 220 12.83 1.54 15.52
N ASP A 221 14.03 2.01 15.83
CA ASP A 221 14.56 3.28 15.34
C ASP A 221 15.25 3.13 13.99
N PRO A 222 15.30 4.20 13.18
CA PRO A 222 16.04 4.18 11.93
C PRO A 222 17.52 3.92 12.18
N THR A 223 18.16 3.19 11.26
CA THR A 223 19.58 2.86 11.34
C THR A 223 20.31 3.44 10.15
N GLN A 224 21.53 3.92 10.35
CA GLN A 224 22.37 4.35 9.24
C GLN A 224 22.66 3.16 8.31
N ALA A 225 22.67 3.39 7.00
CA ALA A 225 23.02 2.40 6.00
C ALA A 225 24.49 1.96 6.18
N GLY A 226 24.72 0.64 6.15
CA GLY A 226 25.99 0.03 6.56
C GLY A 226 27.11 0.15 5.52
N ASN A 227 26.78 0.23 4.23
CA ASN A 227 27.75 0.43 3.16
C ASN A 227 27.38 1.69 2.36
N ASN A 228 28.21 2.71 2.50
CA ASN A 228 28.10 3.96 1.76
C ASN A 228 29.35 4.12 0.88
N GLY A 229 29.14 4.25 -0.42
CA GLY A 229 30.18 4.53 -1.40
C GLY A 229 30.15 5.98 -1.85
N ASP A 230 31.00 6.34 -2.81
CA ASP A 230 31.05 7.71 -3.34
C ASP A 230 29.71 8.15 -3.96
N HIS A 231 29.00 7.20 -4.59
CA HIS A 231 27.74 7.40 -5.32
C HIS A 231 26.80 6.19 -5.18
N SER A 232 26.77 5.58 -4.00
CA SER A 232 25.90 4.43 -3.75
C SER A 232 25.63 4.27 -2.27
N VAL A 233 24.39 3.96 -1.92
CA VAL A 233 23.98 3.57 -0.57
C VAL A 233 23.38 2.17 -0.62
N ASN A 234 23.81 1.29 0.29
CA ASN A 234 23.17 0.00 0.51
C ASN A 234 22.36 0.03 1.80
N PHE A 235 21.04 0.06 1.67
CA PHE A 235 20.11 0.06 2.80
C PHE A 235 20.01 -1.29 3.54
N GLY A 236 20.66 -2.35 3.04
CA GLY A 236 20.60 -3.69 3.61
C GLY A 236 19.38 -4.47 3.12
N ASP A 237 18.89 -5.39 3.94
CA ASP A 237 17.76 -6.27 3.61
C ASP A 237 16.44 -5.47 3.46
N PRO A 238 15.86 -5.42 2.24
CA PRO A 238 14.59 -4.71 1.99
C PRO A 238 13.40 -5.29 2.76
N SER A 239 13.47 -6.56 3.17
CA SER A 239 12.36 -7.24 3.84
C SER A 239 12.03 -6.70 5.23
N THR A 240 12.98 -5.98 5.82
CA THR A 240 12.92 -5.50 7.20
C THR A 240 12.80 -3.96 7.29
N MET A 241 12.48 -3.26 6.19
CA MET A 241 12.32 -1.80 6.15
C MET A 241 10.99 -1.33 5.52
N ASN A 242 10.59 -0.12 5.89
CA ASN A 242 9.48 0.61 5.25
C ASN A 242 9.98 1.50 4.10
N GLY A 243 11.21 2.01 4.20
CA GLY A 243 11.78 2.91 3.23
C GLY A 243 13.16 3.39 3.64
N GLY A 244 13.75 4.27 2.84
CA GLY A 244 15.07 4.81 3.10
C GLY A 244 15.20 6.26 2.67
N TYR A 245 16.24 6.92 3.16
CA TYR A 245 16.68 8.24 2.72
C TYR A 245 18.17 8.22 2.46
N HIS A 246 18.63 8.82 1.38
CA HIS A 246 20.04 9.10 1.19
C HIS A 246 20.26 10.48 0.61
N ASN A 247 21.53 10.92 0.62
CA ASN A 247 21.93 12.10 -0.11
C ASN A 247 22.72 11.76 -1.37
N HIS A 248 22.63 12.60 -2.39
CA HIS A 248 23.64 12.68 -3.44
C HIS A 248 24.68 13.76 -3.08
N THR A 249 25.85 13.65 -3.69
CA THR A 249 27.00 14.55 -3.45
C THR A 249 27.01 15.78 -4.35
N GLY A 250 26.10 15.91 -5.33
CA GLY A 250 26.12 16.98 -6.32
C GLY A 250 27.14 16.80 -7.46
N THR A 251 27.81 15.65 -7.53
CA THR A 251 28.83 15.38 -8.55
C THR A 251 28.33 14.54 -9.73
N LYS A 252 27.11 14.00 -9.62
CA LYS A 252 26.41 13.24 -10.66
C LYS A 252 25.01 13.85 -10.88
N ILE A 253 24.05 13.05 -11.31
CA ILE A 253 22.67 13.48 -11.49
C ILE A 253 21.99 13.46 -10.12
N ASP A 254 21.49 14.61 -9.68
CA ASP A 254 20.83 14.77 -8.38
C ASP A 254 19.33 14.37 -8.42
N ILE A 255 19.04 13.21 -9.01
CA ILE A 255 17.71 12.57 -9.01
C ILE A 255 17.89 11.05 -8.89
N PHE A 256 16.85 10.33 -8.47
CA PHE A 256 16.89 8.88 -8.30
C PHE A 256 17.46 8.16 -9.55
N SER A 257 18.50 7.39 -9.33
CA SER A 257 19.10 6.49 -10.31
C SER A 257 18.17 5.29 -10.60
N ALA A 258 18.48 4.52 -11.64
CA ALA A 258 17.79 3.25 -11.87
C ALA A 258 17.99 2.27 -10.69
N THR A 259 19.14 2.34 -10.03
CA THR A 259 19.44 1.56 -8.81
C THR A 259 18.54 1.96 -7.64
N ASP A 260 18.29 3.25 -7.45
CA ASP A 260 17.39 3.75 -6.40
C ASP A 260 15.95 3.31 -6.66
N ILE A 261 15.52 3.38 -7.92
CA ILE A 261 14.19 2.92 -8.34
C ILE A 261 14.05 1.41 -8.14
N ALA A 262 15.06 0.61 -8.51
CA ALA A 262 15.07 -0.82 -8.26
C ALA A 262 14.99 -1.14 -6.76
N THR A 263 15.70 -0.37 -5.93
CA THR A 263 15.63 -0.47 -4.47
C THR A 263 14.21 -0.22 -3.95
N LEU A 264 13.52 0.81 -4.44
CA LEU A 264 12.10 1.04 -4.11
C LEU A 264 11.23 -0.17 -4.46
N ILE A 265 11.43 -0.77 -5.64
CA ILE A 265 10.66 -1.93 -6.08
C ILE A 265 10.89 -3.14 -5.15
N GLU A 266 12.12 -3.37 -4.70
CA GLU A 266 12.39 -4.44 -3.75
C GLU A 266 11.80 -4.16 -2.36
N ILE A 267 11.88 -2.93 -1.86
CA ILE A 267 11.20 -2.55 -0.61
C ILE A 267 9.68 -2.78 -0.74
N ALA A 268 9.09 -2.40 -1.87
CA ALA A 268 7.68 -2.60 -2.18
C ALA A 268 7.30 -4.08 -2.21
N ARG A 269 8.14 -4.94 -2.80
CA ARG A 269 7.93 -6.39 -2.88
C ARG A 269 7.71 -7.03 -1.51
N TYR A 270 8.47 -6.60 -0.51
CA TYR A 270 8.40 -7.14 0.85
C TYR A 270 7.47 -6.39 1.79
N GLN A 271 6.67 -5.43 1.31
CA GLN A 271 5.58 -4.90 2.10
C GLN A 271 4.44 -5.92 2.21
N SER A 272 3.74 -5.91 3.34
CA SER A 272 2.56 -6.75 3.52
C SER A 272 1.51 -6.44 2.43
N ILE A 273 0.73 -7.46 2.07
CA ILE A 273 -0.40 -7.30 1.14
C ILE A 273 -1.31 -6.17 1.63
N GLY A 274 -1.64 -5.23 0.73
CA GLY A 274 -2.41 -4.02 1.05
C GLY A 274 -1.59 -2.80 1.52
N ASN A 275 -0.30 -2.98 1.85
CA ASN A 275 0.57 -1.92 2.37
C ASN A 275 1.74 -1.54 1.45
N ILE A 276 1.79 -2.06 0.23
CA ILE A 276 2.88 -1.81 -0.73
C ILE A 276 3.14 -0.33 -0.96
N GLY A 277 2.07 0.47 -1.04
CA GLY A 277 2.22 1.90 -1.27
C GLY A 277 2.89 2.65 -0.11
N ASN A 278 3.23 1.97 0.99
CA ASN A 278 4.03 2.54 2.08
C ASN A 278 5.53 2.47 1.79
N ALA A 279 5.97 1.67 0.81
CA ALA A 279 7.34 1.66 0.35
C ALA A 279 7.73 3.02 -0.23
N TYR A 280 8.86 3.56 0.24
CA TYR A 280 9.36 4.84 -0.23
C TYR A 280 10.90 4.90 -0.25
N VAL A 281 11.43 5.79 -1.08
CA VAL A 281 12.83 6.20 -1.04
C VAL A 281 12.88 7.73 -1.13
N GLY A 282 13.59 8.36 -0.21
CA GLY A 282 13.83 9.79 -0.17
C GLY A 282 15.24 10.14 -0.61
N LEU A 283 15.39 11.25 -1.31
CA LEU A 283 16.65 11.76 -1.81
C LEU A 283 16.81 13.22 -1.43
N MET A 284 17.99 13.58 -0.94
CA MET A 284 18.40 14.97 -0.75
C MET A 284 19.68 15.24 -1.53
N ALA A 285 19.82 16.43 -2.11
CA ALA A 285 21.02 16.80 -2.82
C ALA A 285 21.28 18.31 -2.68
N PRO A 286 22.49 18.79 -3.08
CA PRO A 286 22.79 20.21 -3.06
C PRO A 286 21.76 21.07 -3.82
N ASN A 287 21.80 22.39 -3.57
CA ASN A 287 20.93 23.38 -4.23
C ASN A 287 19.43 23.25 -3.89
N GLY A 288 19.11 22.72 -2.70
CA GLY A 288 17.73 22.61 -2.22
C GLY A 288 16.94 21.49 -2.88
N ILE A 289 17.62 20.50 -3.45
CA ILE A 289 16.98 19.33 -4.05
C ILE A 289 16.52 18.38 -2.95
N HIS A 290 15.23 18.09 -2.94
CA HIS A 290 14.62 17.10 -2.04
C HIS A 290 13.43 16.44 -2.73
N TYR A 291 13.53 15.13 -2.95
CA TYR A 291 12.48 14.33 -3.56
C TYR A 291 12.17 13.09 -2.72
N VAL A 292 10.94 12.59 -2.83
CA VAL A 292 10.54 11.29 -2.30
C VAL A 292 9.76 10.55 -3.38
N ILE A 293 10.06 9.27 -3.58
CA ILE A 293 9.30 8.39 -4.46
C ILE A 293 8.53 7.35 -3.66
N PHE A 294 7.32 7.06 -4.11
CA PHE A 294 6.46 6.00 -3.58
C PHE A 294 6.03 5.06 -4.69
N PHE A 295 5.92 3.77 -4.38
CA PHE A 295 5.21 2.86 -5.26
C PHE A 295 3.70 3.10 -5.17
N LYS A 296 3.03 3.28 -6.31
CA LYS A 296 1.59 3.56 -6.42
C LYS A 296 0.78 2.33 -6.88
N GLY A 297 1.45 1.26 -7.30
CA GLY A 297 0.79 0.02 -7.77
C GLY A 297 0.36 -0.92 -6.65
N ASN A 298 -0.21 -2.07 -7.05
CA ASN A 298 -0.43 -3.24 -6.20
C ASN A 298 0.63 -4.33 -6.45
N HIS A 299 0.56 -5.49 -5.76
CA HIS A 299 1.58 -6.54 -5.86
C HIS A 299 1.63 -7.10 -7.29
N GLY A 300 0.49 -7.19 -7.97
CA GLY A 300 0.41 -7.59 -9.38
C GLY A 300 0.96 -6.55 -10.36
N ASN A 301 1.30 -5.35 -9.91
CA ASN A 301 2.00 -4.35 -10.72
C ASN A 301 3.51 -4.36 -10.53
N LEU A 302 4.03 -5.15 -9.60
CA LEU A 302 5.47 -5.30 -9.45
C LEU A 302 6.03 -6.13 -10.62
N PRO A 303 7.24 -5.81 -11.09
CA PRO A 303 7.98 -6.71 -11.96
C PRO A 303 8.09 -8.10 -11.32
N ALA A 304 7.79 -9.15 -12.11
CA ALA A 304 7.78 -10.53 -11.62
C ALA A 304 9.13 -10.94 -11.02
N ASN A 305 10.21 -10.48 -11.65
CA ASN A 305 11.58 -10.74 -11.22
C ASN A 305 12.26 -9.44 -10.76
N VAL A 306 13.31 -9.59 -9.97
CA VAL A 306 14.28 -8.52 -9.71
C VAL A 306 14.87 -8.07 -11.05
N PHE A 307 15.15 -6.77 -11.18
CA PHE A 307 15.79 -6.26 -12.39
C PHE A 307 17.21 -6.83 -12.55
N ASP A 308 17.55 -7.15 -13.79
CA ASP A 308 18.88 -7.59 -14.18
C ASP A 308 19.90 -6.47 -13.92
N PRO A 309 21.01 -6.74 -13.20
CA PRO A 309 22.07 -5.76 -12.96
C PRO A 309 22.59 -5.08 -14.24
N ASP A 310 22.75 -5.83 -15.34
CA ASP A 310 23.25 -5.28 -16.61
C ASP A 310 22.24 -4.28 -17.19
N LYS A 311 20.94 -4.53 -17.01
CA LYS A 311 19.89 -3.57 -17.42
C LYS A 311 19.90 -2.32 -16.55
N ILE A 312 20.10 -2.47 -15.24
CA ILE A 312 20.22 -1.33 -14.33
C ILE A 312 21.39 -0.43 -14.76
N ASP A 313 22.54 -1.01 -15.11
CA ASP A 313 23.70 -0.26 -15.58
C ASP A 313 23.43 0.45 -16.91
N ILE A 314 22.74 -0.21 -17.85
CA ILE A 314 22.31 0.40 -19.12
C ILE A 314 21.36 1.59 -18.88
N TRP A 315 20.45 1.49 -17.92
CA TRP A 315 19.54 2.58 -17.57
C TRP A 315 20.26 3.73 -16.86
N ASN A 316 21.18 3.44 -15.94
CA ASN A 316 22.03 4.45 -15.31
C ASN A 316 22.89 5.20 -16.37
N PHE A 317 23.46 4.47 -17.33
CA PHE A 317 24.19 5.08 -18.44
C PHE A 317 23.27 5.93 -19.33
N SER A 318 22.05 5.45 -19.59
CA SER A 318 21.02 6.21 -20.31
C SER A 318 20.67 7.53 -19.64
N GLN A 319 20.59 7.58 -18.30
CA GLN A 319 20.35 8.81 -17.56
C GLN A 319 21.47 9.83 -17.80
N PHE A 320 22.73 9.38 -17.80
CA PHE A 320 23.89 10.23 -18.09
C PHE A 320 23.87 10.78 -19.53
N VAL A 321 23.54 9.95 -20.51
CA VAL A 321 23.40 10.41 -21.91
C VAL A 321 22.31 11.49 -22.02
N LEU A 322 21.13 11.23 -21.43
CA LEU A 322 20.01 12.17 -21.45
C LEU A 322 20.35 13.49 -20.74
N GLN A 323 21.05 13.44 -19.60
CA GLN A 323 21.54 14.64 -18.92
C GLN A 323 22.36 15.52 -19.86
N ARG A 324 23.31 14.94 -20.61
CA ARG A 324 24.16 15.71 -21.54
C ARG A 324 23.36 16.37 -22.66
N ASP A 325 22.29 15.74 -23.12
CA ASP A 325 21.42 16.31 -24.12
C ASP A 325 20.57 17.45 -23.55
N LEU A 326 20.00 17.27 -22.35
CA LEU A 326 19.20 18.30 -21.67
C LEU A 326 20.03 19.55 -21.34
N LEU A 327 21.31 19.41 -21.00
CA LEU A 327 22.22 20.54 -20.73
C LEU A 327 22.50 21.44 -21.96
N LYS A 328 22.06 21.04 -23.16
CA LYS A 328 22.12 21.87 -24.38
C LYS A 328 21.00 22.91 -24.44
N ASP A 329 19.88 22.67 -23.78
CA ASP A 329 18.70 23.53 -23.79
C ASP A 329 18.59 24.33 -22.47
N PRO A 330 18.62 25.68 -22.53
CA PRO A 330 18.53 26.55 -21.34
C PRO A 330 17.31 26.34 -20.46
N SER A 331 16.23 25.74 -20.95
CA SER A 331 15.03 25.47 -20.16
C SER A 331 15.20 24.34 -19.14
N PHE A 332 16.23 23.49 -19.28
CA PHE A 332 16.46 22.33 -18.41
C PHE A 332 17.66 22.47 -17.47
N TYR A 333 18.39 23.60 -17.51
CA TYR A 333 19.54 23.80 -16.64
C TYR A 333 19.55 25.17 -15.96
N SER A 334 20.32 25.24 -14.88
CA SER A 334 20.71 26.46 -14.20
C SER A 334 22.23 26.56 -14.19
N ILE A 335 22.76 27.77 -14.04
CA ILE A 335 24.20 27.99 -13.85
C ILE A 335 24.46 28.15 -12.37
N ILE A 336 25.24 27.25 -11.79
CA ILE A 336 25.62 27.25 -10.38
C ILE A 336 27.14 27.22 -10.33
N ASN A 337 27.76 28.23 -9.70
CA ASN A 337 29.21 28.38 -9.64
C ASN A 337 29.91 28.28 -11.02
N GLY A 338 29.28 28.84 -12.05
CA GLY A 338 29.80 28.81 -13.43
C GLY A 338 29.62 27.49 -14.18
N GLN A 339 29.01 26.47 -13.57
CA GLN A 339 28.74 25.17 -14.18
C GLN A 339 27.26 25.01 -14.53
N LYS A 340 26.97 24.38 -15.67
CA LYS A 340 25.59 24.00 -16.02
C LYS A 340 25.20 22.76 -15.22
N VAL A 341 24.14 22.90 -14.43
CA VAL A 341 23.54 21.81 -13.64
C VAL A 341 22.07 21.71 -14.02
N LEU A 342 21.52 20.49 -14.11
CA LEU A 342 20.10 20.34 -14.41
C LEU A 342 19.25 21.06 -13.35
N ASN A 343 18.27 21.82 -13.80
CA ASN A 343 17.25 22.36 -12.92
C ASN A 343 16.19 21.27 -12.62
N ASN A 344 15.20 21.58 -11.79
CA ASN A 344 14.15 20.61 -11.43
C ASN A 344 13.46 19.99 -12.66
N LYS A 345 13.13 20.80 -13.68
CA LYS A 345 12.52 20.32 -14.91
C LYS A 345 13.41 19.30 -15.63
N GLY A 346 14.72 19.56 -15.70
CA GLY A 346 15.70 18.65 -16.28
C GLY A 346 15.84 17.34 -15.49
N LEU A 347 15.91 17.43 -14.17
CA LEU A 347 16.00 16.26 -13.28
C LEU A 347 14.75 15.39 -13.36
N GLU A 348 13.56 16.00 -13.30
CA GLU A 348 12.28 15.31 -13.42
C GLU A 348 12.15 14.62 -14.79
N GLN A 349 12.66 15.22 -15.87
CA GLN A 349 12.71 14.61 -17.21
C GLN A 349 13.57 13.34 -17.23
N VAL A 350 14.74 13.37 -16.58
CA VAL A 350 15.60 12.19 -16.45
C VAL A 350 14.86 11.09 -15.68
N PHE A 351 14.19 11.44 -14.58
CA PHE A 351 13.44 10.48 -13.77
C PHE A 351 12.33 9.79 -14.55
N PHE A 352 11.43 10.52 -15.21
CA PHE A 352 10.33 9.91 -15.96
C PHE A 352 10.79 9.10 -17.17
N ASN A 353 11.84 9.54 -17.88
CA ASN A 353 12.44 8.73 -18.95
C ASN A 353 13.01 7.41 -18.40
N THR A 354 13.56 7.43 -17.19
CA THR A 354 14.06 6.22 -16.52
C THR A 354 12.91 5.27 -16.19
N LEU A 355 11.82 5.78 -15.60
CA LEU A 355 10.63 4.97 -15.34
C LEU A 355 10.06 4.34 -16.61
N GLU A 356 10.07 5.08 -17.72
CA GLU A 356 9.64 4.57 -19.01
C GLU A 356 10.48 3.39 -19.50
N LYS A 357 11.80 3.53 -19.46
CA LYS A 357 12.73 2.45 -19.85
C LYS A 357 12.65 1.22 -18.94
N MET A 358 12.27 1.42 -17.68
CA MET A 358 12.07 0.35 -16.70
C MET A 358 10.67 -0.31 -16.78
N GLY A 359 9.75 0.24 -17.58
CA GLY A 359 8.36 -0.24 -17.64
C GLY A 359 7.53 0.08 -16.40
N LEU A 360 7.89 1.16 -15.69
CA LEU A 360 7.27 1.59 -14.42
C LEU A 360 6.46 2.89 -14.56
N GLN A 361 6.09 3.27 -15.79
CA GLN A 361 5.24 4.44 -16.05
C GLN A 361 3.96 4.35 -15.21
N ASN A 362 3.60 5.46 -14.55
CA ASN A 362 2.42 5.56 -13.69
C ASN A 362 2.40 4.60 -12.47
N LYS A 363 3.48 3.84 -12.22
CA LYS A 363 3.60 2.94 -11.07
C LYS A 363 4.34 3.55 -9.90
N ILE A 364 5.11 4.62 -10.13
CA ILE A 364 5.84 5.35 -9.10
C ILE A 364 5.39 6.81 -9.10
N ALA A 365 5.11 7.34 -7.90
CA ALA A 365 4.78 8.74 -7.70
C ALA A 365 6.03 9.49 -7.25
N LEU A 366 6.32 10.64 -7.87
CA LEU A 366 7.38 11.56 -7.48
C LEU A 366 6.79 12.72 -6.68
N GLN A 367 7.37 12.96 -5.50
CA GLN A 367 7.02 14.06 -4.62
C GLN A 367 8.24 14.97 -4.51
N LYS A 368 8.08 16.24 -4.84
CA LYS A 368 9.09 17.28 -4.66
C LYS A 368 8.81 18.04 -3.38
N ILE A 369 9.84 18.30 -2.59
CA ILE A 369 9.75 19.04 -1.34
C ILE A 369 10.52 20.35 -1.52
N GLU A 370 9.80 21.46 -1.49
CA GLU A 370 10.39 22.80 -1.55
C GLU A 370 11.03 23.19 -0.20
N ASN A 371 11.91 24.20 -0.21
CA ASN A 371 12.61 24.66 1.00
C ASN A 371 11.68 25.12 2.13
N ASN A 372 10.46 25.54 1.82
CA ASN A 372 9.43 25.91 2.79
C ASN A 372 8.58 24.70 3.25
N ASN A 373 9.03 23.47 2.98
CA ASN A 373 8.33 22.20 3.20
C ASN A 373 7.02 22.04 2.43
N THR A 374 6.76 22.85 1.40
CA THR A 374 5.64 22.61 0.48
C THR A 374 5.92 21.34 -0.30
N VAL A 375 4.95 20.42 -0.32
CA VAL A 375 5.04 19.17 -1.09
C VAL A 375 4.29 19.36 -2.41
N LEU A 376 4.93 19.01 -3.51
CA LEU A 376 4.34 19.01 -4.86
C LEU A 376 4.35 17.57 -5.40
N THR A 377 3.23 17.11 -5.96
CA THR A 377 3.24 15.91 -6.80
C THR A 377 3.70 16.30 -8.19
N VAL A 378 4.79 15.68 -8.65
CA VAL A 378 5.27 15.86 -10.02
C VAL A 378 4.62 14.81 -10.91
N ASN A 379 3.90 15.25 -11.94
CA ASN A 379 3.24 14.37 -12.90
C ASN A 379 3.83 14.54 -14.30
N GLN A 380 3.89 13.45 -15.05
CA GLN A 380 4.14 13.47 -16.49
C GLN A 380 2.81 13.40 -17.23
N ASN A 381 2.56 14.37 -18.10
CA ASN A 381 1.41 14.41 -18.99
C ASN A 381 1.60 13.47 -20.18
N SER A 382 0.52 13.17 -20.91
CA SER A 382 0.56 12.28 -22.07
C SER A 382 1.43 12.81 -23.23
N ASP A 383 1.68 14.12 -23.28
CA ASP A 383 2.56 14.76 -24.26
C ASP A 383 4.04 14.77 -23.81
N GLY A 384 4.36 14.12 -22.69
CA GLY A 384 5.69 14.03 -22.10
C GLY A 384 6.09 15.26 -21.28
N THR A 385 5.26 16.31 -21.23
CA THR A 385 5.52 17.49 -20.39
C THR A 385 5.35 17.15 -18.91
N ILE A 386 6.01 17.90 -18.04
CA ILE A 386 6.04 17.67 -16.60
C ILE A 386 5.37 18.82 -15.89
N THR A 387 4.43 18.51 -14.99
CA THR A 387 3.65 19.50 -14.24
C THR A 387 3.69 19.17 -12.75
N PRO A 388 4.33 20.03 -11.92
CA PRO A 388 4.21 19.95 -10.47
C PRO A 388 2.87 20.51 -10.02
N VAL A 389 2.16 19.75 -9.18
CA VAL A 389 0.87 20.13 -8.60
C VAL A 389 1.00 20.18 -7.09
N PRO A 390 0.69 21.32 -6.43
CA PRO A 390 0.70 21.40 -4.97
C PRO A 390 -0.16 20.34 -4.31
N CYS A 391 0.40 19.69 -3.28
CA CYS A 391 -0.36 18.85 -2.37
C CYS A 391 -1.15 19.75 -1.42
N ASN A 392 -2.33 20.20 -1.85
CA ASN A 392 -3.26 20.94 -0.99
C ASN A 392 -3.77 20.02 0.12
#